data_AF-F4SAI7-F1
#
_entry.id   AF-F4SAI7-F1
#
_cell.length_a   1.000
_cell.length_b   1.000
_cell.length_c   1.000
_cell.angle_alpha   90.00
_cell.angle_beta   90.00
_cell.angle_gamma   90.00
#
_symmetry.space_group_name_H-M   'P 1'
#
loop_
_entity.id
_entity.type
_entity.pdbx_description
1 polymer ?
#
loop_
_entity_poly.entity_id
_entity_poly.type
_entity_poly.pdbx_seq_one_letter_code
_entity_poly.pdbx_strand_id
1 'polypeptide(L)'
;FTVNDTEYSTGYYLSDGIYPEYTTLIQTISSPDTPMKRHFAKVQEALRKDIERAFGVLQGKWHILRNGARLWSDSDLEAIVLCCIILHNMNIEDNRNTQEPNPYLTQEHHFVVRPPESSTAWTNNRAGYLAKFKNMRDKKAHHQLKADLVQHLWNAKG
;
A
#
# COMPACT_ATOMS: atom_id res chain seq x y z
N PHE A 1 -1.46 -14.69 8.26
CA PHE A 1 -2.87 -14.23 8.23
C PHE A 1 -3.69 -15.26 7.45
N THR A 2 -4.99 -15.35 7.68
CA THR A 2 -5.84 -16.37 7.07
C THR A 2 -6.86 -15.71 6.14
N VAL A 3 -6.97 -16.19 4.91
CA VAL A 3 -7.99 -15.76 3.93
C VAL A 3 -8.57 -17.00 3.31
N ASN A 4 -9.90 -17.12 3.30
CA ASN A 4 -10.61 -18.26 2.71
C ASN A 4 -10.04 -19.61 3.19
N ASP A 5 -9.88 -19.75 4.51
CA ASP A 5 -9.29 -20.92 5.20
C ASP A 5 -7.85 -21.29 4.82
N THR A 6 -7.17 -20.46 4.02
CA THR A 6 -5.77 -20.63 3.65
C THR A 6 -4.88 -19.73 4.50
N GLU A 7 -3.86 -20.30 5.13
CA GLU A 7 -2.88 -19.56 5.92
C GLU A 7 -1.74 -19.04 5.05
N TYR A 8 -1.50 -17.73 5.15
CA TYR A 8 -0.44 -17.02 4.46
C TYR A 8 0.58 -16.47 5.47
N SER A 9 1.84 -16.85 5.31
CA SER A 9 2.93 -16.45 6.20
C SER A 9 3.46 -15.04 5.94
N THR A 10 3.23 -14.50 4.73
CA THR A 10 3.76 -13.19 4.29
C THR A 10 2.63 -12.29 3.88
N GLY A 11 2.56 -11.08 4.47
CA GLY A 11 1.61 -10.03 4.12
C GLY A 11 1.63 -9.66 2.63
N TYR A 12 0.56 -8.99 2.17
CA TYR A 12 0.46 -8.48 0.81
C TYR A 12 0.19 -6.98 0.78
N TYR A 13 0.60 -6.34 -0.31
CA TYR A 13 0.36 -4.95 -0.62
C TYR A 13 -0.50 -4.83 -1.87
N LEU A 14 -1.31 -3.77 -1.91
CA LEU A 14 -2.00 -3.33 -3.12
C LEU A 14 -0.97 -2.83 -4.12
N SER A 15 -1.11 -3.21 -5.39
CA SER A 15 -0.20 -2.79 -6.46
C SER A 15 -0.94 -2.48 -7.75
N ASP A 16 -0.28 -1.75 -8.63
CA ASP A 16 -0.78 -1.47 -9.98
C ASP A 16 -0.32 -2.55 -10.99
N GLY A 17 -0.97 -2.59 -12.15
CA GLY A 17 -0.71 -3.53 -13.24
C GLY A 17 0.69 -3.48 -13.84
N ILE A 18 1.50 -2.46 -13.51
CA ILE A 18 2.90 -2.35 -13.95
C ILE A 18 3.86 -3.24 -13.16
N TYR A 19 3.44 -3.73 -11.99
CA TYR A 19 4.29 -4.58 -11.15
C TYR A 19 4.15 -6.06 -11.54
N PRO A 20 5.23 -6.86 -11.41
CA PRO A 20 5.17 -8.30 -11.62
C PRO A 20 4.22 -9.01 -10.64
N GLU A 21 3.76 -10.20 -11.03
CA GLU A 21 2.95 -11.12 -10.21
C GLU A 21 3.75 -11.71 -9.04
N TYR A 22 3.95 -10.93 -7.98
CA TYR A 22 4.59 -11.39 -6.74
C TYR A 22 3.57 -11.78 -5.68
N THR A 23 3.90 -12.76 -4.85
CA THR A 23 3.00 -13.19 -3.75
C THR A 23 2.69 -12.07 -2.75
N THR A 24 3.55 -11.06 -2.67
CA THR A 24 3.38 -9.88 -1.82
C THR A 24 2.73 -8.70 -2.52
N LEU A 25 2.51 -8.74 -3.84
CA LEU A 25 1.93 -7.65 -4.62
C LEU A 25 0.67 -8.14 -5.33
N ILE A 26 -0.49 -7.62 -4.91
CA ILE A 26 -1.78 -7.99 -5.51
C ILE A 26 -2.27 -6.83 -6.36
N GLN A 27 -2.38 -7.06 -7.66
CA GLN A 27 -2.95 -6.09 -8.60
C GLN A 27 -4.47 -6.23 -8.68
N THR A 28 -5.13 -5.16 -9.14
CA THR A 28 -6.51 -5.23 -9.64
C THR A 28 -6.65 -6.25 -10.79
N ILE A 29 -7.87 -6.50 -11.24
CA ILE A 29 -8.19 -7.34 -12.39
C ILE A 29 -8.57 -6.40 -13.53
N SER A 30 -7.71 -6.29 -14.55
CA SER A 30 -7.89 -5.33 -15.64
C SER A 30 -9.13 -5.60 -16.51
N SER A 31 -9.49 -6.87 -16.68
CA SER A 31 -10.65 -7.30 -17.49
C SER A 31 -11.54 -8.26 -16.68
N PRO A 32 -12.33 -7.75 -15.73
CA PRO A 32 -13.15 -8.60 -14.86
C PRO A 32 -14.40 -9.11 -15.61
N ASP A 33 -14.42 -10.41 -15.88
CA ASP A 33 -15.46 -11.14 -16.62
C ASP A 33 -16.64 -11.59 -15.75
N THR A 34 -16.45 -11.76 -14.45
CA THR A 34 -17.51 -12.18 -13.51
C THR A 34 -17.96 -11.06 -12.57
N PRO A 35 -19.19 -11.10 -12.02
CA PRO A 35 -19.62 -10.17 -10.97
C PRO A 35 -18.67 -10.13 -9.77
N MET A 36 -18.11 -11.29 -9.41
CA MET A 36 -17.15 -11.45 -8.33
C MET A 36 -15.85 -10.69 -8.61
N LYS A 37 -15.25 -10.89 -9.79
CA LYS A 37 -14.03 -10.17 -10.19
C LYS A 37 -14.28 -8.67 -10.34
N ARG A 38 -15.48 -8.26 -10.80
CA ARG A 38 -15.87 -6.85 -10.88
C ARG A 38 -15.95 -6.19 -9.50
N HIS A 39 -16.50 -6.89 -8.51
CA HIS A 39 -16.53 -6.39 -7.14
C HIS A 39 -15.12 -6.23 -6.57
N PHE A 40 -14.26 -7.25 -6.73
CA PHE A 40 -12.87 -7.19 -6.32
C PHE A 40 -12.13 -6.00 -6.95
N ALA A 41 -12.21 -5.84 -8.28
CA ALA A 41 -11.57 -4.74 -8.99
C ALA A 41 -12.06 -3.38 -8.49
N LYS A 42 -13.38 -3.22 -8.27
CA LYS A 42 -13.97 -1.98 -7.74
C LYS A 42 -13.42 -1.62 -6.36
N VAL A 43 -13.33 -2.57 -5.43
CA VAL A 43 -12.80 -2.33 -4.08
C VAL A 43 -11.32 -1.97 -4.13
N GLN A 44 -10.53 -2.72 -4.90
CA GLN A 44 -9.10 -2.50 -5.06
C GLN A 44 -8.81 -1.12 -5.68
N GLU A 45 -9.53 -0.75 -6.73
CA GLU A 45 -9.35 0.54 -7.40
C GLU A 45 -9.82 1.73 -6.57
N ALA A 46 -10.84 1.56 -5.71
CA ALA A 46 -11.25 2.60 -4.77
C ALA A 46 -10.14 2.88 -3.75
N LEU A 47 -9.61 1.84 -3.10
CA LEU A 47 -8.49 1.97 -2.16
C LEU A 47 -7.25 2.56 -2.82
N ARG A 48 -6.95 2.15 -4.06
CA ARG A 48 -5.82 2.70 -4.83
C ARG A 48 -6.01 4.20 -5.07
N LYS A 49 -7.21 4.64 -5.48
CA LYS A 49 -7.50 6.06 -5.73
C LYS A 49 -7.32 6.90 -4.47
N ASP A 50 -7.70 6.40 -3.30
CA ASP A 50 -7.52 7.12 -2.05
C ASP A 50 -6.04 7.30 -1.70
N ILE A 51 -5.24 6.23 -1.88
CA ILE A 51 -3.78 6.28 -1.70
C ILE A 51 -3.15 7.28 -2.69
N GLU A 52 -3.46 7.17 -3.97
CA GLU A 52 -2.92 8.07 -5.01
C GLU A 52 -3.30 9.52 -4.79
N ARG A 53 -4.54 9.78 -4.33
CA ARG A 53 -4.98 11.12 -3.97
C ARG A 53 -4.19 11.66 -2.77
N ALA A 54 -3.97 10.87 -1.74
CA ALA A 54 -3.17 11.27 -0.58
C ALA A 54 -1.72 11.60 -0.99
N PHE A 55 -1.07 10.73 -1.77
CA PHE A 55 0.26 10.99 -2.29
C PHE A 55 0.31 12.20 -3.23
N GLY A 56 -0.70 12.41 -4.06
CA GLY A 56 -0.83 13.59 -4.92
C GLY A 56 -0.91 14.89 -4.11
N VAL A 57 -1.64 14.91 -3.00
CA VAL A 57 -1.67 16.06 -2.07
C VAL A 57 -0.29 16.29 -1.45
N LEU A 58 0.38 15.22 -0.98
CA LEU A 58 1.71 15.33 -0.40
C LEU A 58 2.74 15.84 -1.43
N GLN A 59 2.74 15.32 -2.67
CA GLN A 59 3.62 15.78 -3.75
C GLN A 59 3.27 17.19 -4.28
N GLY A 60 2.02 17.61 -4.14
CA GLY A 60 1.57 18.97 -4.42
C GLY A 60 2.09 19.98 -3.40
N LYS A 61 2.05 19.62 -2.11
CA LYS A 61 2.54 20.46 -1.01
C LYS A 61 4.07 20.44 -0.86
N TRP A 62 4.69 19.28 -1.03
CA TRP A 62 6.10 19.06 -0.75
C TRP A 62 6.83 18.63 -2.02
N HIS A 63 7.46 19.59 -2.70
CA HIS A 63 8.19 19.34 -3.96
C HIS A 63 9.32 18.31 -3.82
N ILE A 64 9.90 18.15 -2.62
CA ILE A 64 10.96 17.19 -2.33
C ILE A 64 10.53 15.74 -2.59
N LEU A 65 9.23 15.43 -2.51
CA LEU A 65 8.69 14.09 -2.76
C LEU A 65 8.57 13.73 -4.25
N ARG A 66 8.72 14.69 -5.17
CA ARG A 66 8.50 14.44 -6.61
C ARG A 66 9.64 13.67 -7.27
N ASN A 67 10.89 13.86 -6.83
CA ASN A 67 12.08 13.29 -7.47
C ASN A 67 13.04 12.62 -6.47
N GLY A 68 12.53 12.18 -5.32
CA GLY A 68 13.38 11.74 -4.21
C GLY A 68 14.35 10.62 -4.59
N ALA A 69 13.86 9.55 -5.22
CA ALA A 69 14.62 8.31 -5.37
C ALA A 69 15.91 8.42 -6.22
N ARG A 70 16.11 9.51 -6.96
CA ARG A 70 17.32 9.71 -7.77
C ARG A 70 18.48 10.37 -7.02
N LEU A 71 18.20 11.04 -5.90
CA LEU A 71 19.17 11.90 -5.21
C LEU A 71 19.48 11.47 -3.78
N TRP A 72 18.62 10.65 -3.18
CA TRP A 72 18.65 10.36 -1.75
C TRP A 72 18.84 8.86 -1.50
N SER A 73 19.53 8.51 -0.41
CA SER A 73 19.62 7.11 0.02
C SER A 73 18.26 6.61 0.52
N ASP A 74 18.08 5.29 0.62
CA ASP A 74 16.83 4.71 1.14
C ASP A 74 16.46 5.26 2.54
N SER A 75 17.45 5.43 3.42
CA SER A 75 17.25 6.01 4.75
C SER A 75 16.85 7.49 4.70
N ASP A 76 17.42 8.26 3.78
CA ASP A 76 17.04 9.65 3.58
C ASP A 76 15.61 9.75 3.04
N LEU A 77 15.23 8.88 2.09
CA LEU A 77 13.87 8.83 1.54
C LEU A 77 12.84 8.51 2.62
N GLU A 78 13.15 7.54 3.47
CA GLU A 78 12.30 7.18 4.61
C GLU A 78 12.08 8.39 5.54
N ALA A 79 13.17 9.06 5.92
CA ALA A 79 13.11 10.24 6.78
C ALA A 79 12.34 11.40 6.12
N ILE A 80 12.55 11.65 4.82
CA ILE A 80 11.86 12.69 4.06
C ILE A 80 10.35 12.41 4.01
N VAL A 81 9.94 11.18 3.66
CA VAL A 81 8.53 10.79 3.59
C VAL A 81 7.87 10.91 4.96
N LEU A 82 8.51 10.38 6.00
CA LEU A 82 8.02 10.46 7.38
C LEU A 82 7.84 11.92 7.83
N CYS A 83 8.83 12.77 7.58
CA CYS A 83 8.78 14.19 7.88
C CYS A 83 7.60 14.89 7.17
N CYS A 84 7.41 14.61 5.87
CA CYS A 84 6.30 15.19 5.10
C CYS A 84 4.93 14.76 5.64
N ILE A 85 4.79 13.51 6.12
CA ILE A 85 3.54 13.01 6.73
C ILE A 85 3.30 13.70 8.08
N ILE A 86 4.32 13.78 8.95
CA ILE A 86 4.20 14.45 10.25
C ILE A 86 3.82 15.92 10.07
N LEU A 87 4.52 16.65 9.19
CA LEU A 87 4.22 18.06 8.91
C LEU A 87 2.81 18.24 8.30
N HIS A 88 2.36 17.29 7.48
CA HIS A 88 1.00 17.32 6.95
C HIS A 88 -0.05 17.15 8.05
N ASN A 89 0.15 16.20 8.96
CA ASN A 89 -0.75 15.96 10.08
C ASN A 89 -0.79 17.17 11.02
N MET A 90 0.39 17.72 11.38
CA MET A 90 0.49 18.94 12.19
C MET A 90 -0.23 20.12 11.54
N ASN A 91 -0.10 20.30 10.22
CA ASN A 91 -0.79 21.37 9.49
C ASN A 91 -2.32 21.16 9.47
N ILE A 92 -2.81 19.93 9.38
CA ILE A 92 -4.25 19.65 9.49
C ILE A 92 -4.76 20.02 10.88
N GLU A 93 -4.03 19.64 11.94
CA GLU A 93 -4.41 19.93 13.33
C GLU A 93 -4.42 21.45 13.61
N ASP A 94 -3.40 22.17 13.15
CA ASP A 94 -3.31 23.64 13.31
C ASP A 94 -4.45 24.38 12.60
N ASN A 95 -4.80 23.96 11.36
CA ASN A 95 -5.93 24.53 10.62
C ASN A 95 -7.29 24.22 11.27
N ARG A 96 -7.45 23.07 11.95
CA ARG A 96 -8.68 22.73 12.70
C ARG A 96 -8.88 23.62 13.91
N ASN A 97 -7.81 24.04 14.56
CA ASN A 97 -7.86 24.94 15.72
C ASN A 97 -8.16 26.40 15.35
N THR A 98 -8.03 26.75 14.06
CA THR A 98 -8.12 28.13 13.57
C THR A 98 -9.32 28.41 12.65
N GLN A 99 -10.09 27.39 12.22
CA GLN A 99 -11.26 27.55 11.34
C GLN A 99 -12.52 26.79 11.83
N GLU A 100 -13.70 27.39 11.58
CA GLU A 100 -15.00 26.70 11.57
C GLU A 100 -14.95 25.43 10.68
N PRO A 101 -15.69 24.36 11.03
CA PRO A 101 -15.49 23.02 10.48
C PRO A 101 -15.56 22.99 8.94
N ASN A 102 -14.43 22.69 8.30
CA ASN A 102 -14.34 22.52 6.86
C ASN A 102 -14.98 21.18 6.43
N PRO A 103 -16.07 21.17 5.64
CA PRO A 103 -16.79 19.96 5.28
C PRO A 103 -15.96 18.98 4.42
N TYR A 104 -14.84 19.42 3.84
CA TYR A 104 -13.91 18.59 3.06
C TYR A 104 -12.80 17.94 3.90
N LEU A 105 -12.62 18.33 5.18
CA LEU A 105 -11.63 17.77 6.11
C LEU A 105 -12.22 16.75 7.10
N THR A 106 -13.48 16.38 6.90
CA THR A 106 -14.27 15.51 7.81
C THR A 106 -13.95 14.02 7.66
N GLN A 107 -13.23 13.61 6.62
CA GLN A 107 -12.87 12.21 6.44
C GLN A 107 -11.56 11.90 7.17
N GLU A 108 -11.70 11.37 8.39
CA GLU A 108 -10.58 10.87 9.19
C GLU A 108 -9.81 9.79 8.42
N HIS A 109 -8.62 10.14 7.94
CA HIS A 109 -7.58 9.17 7.62
C HIS A 109 -6.42 9.43 8.58
N HIS A 110 -6.53 8.91 9.81
CA HIS A 110 -5.41 8.89 10.74
C HIS A 110 -4.33 7.94 10.20
N PHE A 111 -3.36 8.50 9.47
CA PHE A 111 -2.15 7.76 9.09
C PHE A 111 -1.27 7.59 10.33
N VAL A 112 -1.44 6.49 11.05
CA VAL A 112 -0.51 6.09 12.12
C VAL A 112 0.78 5.64 11.44
N VAL A 113 1.81 6.49 11.44
CA VAL A 113 3.12 6.10 10.94
C VAL A 113 3.88 5.39 12.06
N ARG A 114 4.04 4.08 11.93
CA ARG A 114 5.04 3.34 12.72
C ARG A 114 6.36 3.38 11.96
N PRO A 115 7.48 3.73 12.61
CA PRO A 115 8.80 3.58 12.01
C PRO A 115 8.95 2.11 11.55
N PRO A 116 9.44 1.85 10.32
CA PRO A 116 9.80 0.50 9.94
C PRO A 116 10.91 0.02 10.88
N GLU A 117 10.76 -1.19 11.42
CA GLU A 117 11.83 -1.81 12.19
C GLU A 117 13.07 -1.92 11.28
N SER A 118 14.17 -1.31 11.72
CA SER A 118 15.47 -1.26 11.04
C SER A 118 15.75 -2.55 10.24
N SER A 119 15.70 -2.42 8.92
CA SER A 119 15.94 -3.46 7.92
C SER A 119 17.42 -3.89 7.82
N THR A 120 18.18 -3.89 8.91
CA THR A 120 19.58 -4.36 8.93
C THR A 120 19.70 -5.89 8.82
N ALA A 121 18.59 -6.63 8.98
CA ALA A 121 18.55 -8.09 8.81
C ALA A 121 18.60 -8.56 7.35
N TRP A 122 18.42 -7.68 6.36
CA TRP A 122 18.17 -8.07 4.98
C TRP A 122 19.46 -8.24 4.14
N THR A 123 20.57 -7.65 4.57
CA THR A 123 21.82 -7.60 3.79
C THR A 123 22.80 -8.74 4.10
N ASN A 124 22.68 -9.41 5.25
CA ASN A 124 23.73 -10.32 5.74
C ASN A 124 23.56 -11.79 5.31
N ASN A 125 22.44 -12.15 4.68
CA ASN A 125 22.19 -13.52 4.23
C ASN A 125 21.68 -13.56 2.78
N ARG A 126 22.62 -13.51 1.82
CA ARG A 126 22.34 -13.60 0.38
C ARG A 126 21.54 -14.85 0.01
N ALA A 127 21.78 -15.99 0.66
CA ALA A 127 21.03 -17.23 0.40
C ALA A 127 19.58 -17.13 0.89
N GLY A 128 19.36 -16.58 2.08
CA GLY A 128 18.03 -16.29 2.61
C GLY A 128 17.27 -15.26 1.78
N TYR A 129 17.95 -14.23 1.27
CA TYR A 129 17.39 -13.25 0.34
C TYR A 129 16.94 -13.91 -0.96
N LEU A 130 17.81 -14.70 -1.60
CA LEU A 130 17.48 -15.40 -2.85
C LEU A 130 16.33 -16.40 -2.67
N ALA A 131 16.30 -17.12 -1.55
CA ALA A 131 15.20 -18.03 -1.22
C ALA A 131 13.87 -17.28 -1.03
N LYS A 132 13.87 -16.16 -0.28
CA LYS A 132 12.69 -15.30 -0.13
C LYS A 132 12.24 -14.71 -1.47
N PHE A 133 13.17 -14.25 -2.31
CA PHE A 133 12.84 -13.75 -3.64
C PHE A 133 12.28 -14.83 -4.57
N LYS A 134 12.79 -16.07 -4.48
CA LYS A 134 12.25 -17.20 -5.22
C LYS A 134 10.81 -17.49 -4.80
N ASN A 135 10.52 -17.46 -3.50
CA ASN A 135 9.16 -17.64 -2.97
C ASN A 135 8.24 -16.46 -3.34
N MET A 136 8.75 -15.23 -3.35
CA MET A 136 7.99 -14.05 -3.80
C MET A 136 7.57 -14.14 -5.27
N ARG A 137 8.38 -14.80 -6.10
CA ARG A 137 8.11 -15.01 -7.53
C ARG A 137 7.28 -16.25 -7.82
N ASP A 138 6.79 -16.94 -6.80
CA ASP A 138 5.91 -18.08 -6.99
C ASP A 138 4.55 -17.61 -7.55
N LYS A 139 4.41 -17.73 -8.87
CA LYS A 139 3.18 -17.37 -9.57
C LYS A 139 1.99 -18.18 -9.08
N LYS A 140 2.17 -19.45 -8.72
CA LYS A 140 1.06 -20.29 -8.26
C LYS A 140 0.53 -19.75 -6.93
N ALA A 141 1.43 -19.43 -6.00
CA ALA A 141 1.06 -18.83 -4.73
C ALA A 141 0.43 -17.43 -4.92
N HIS A 142 0.91 -16.62 -5.87
CA HIS A 142 0.29 -15.33 -6.20
C HIS A 142 -1.16 -15.50 -6.68
N HIS A 143 -1.39 -16.40 -7.65
CA HIS A 143 -2.73 -16.65 -8.18
C HIS A 143 -3.68 -17.25 -7.13
N GLN A 144 -3.17 -18.13 -6.26
CA GLN A 144 -3.95 -18.69 -5.15
C GLN A 144 -4.39 -17.60 -4.18
N LEU A 145 -3.45 -16.76 -3.70
CA LEU A 145 -3.76 -15.63 -2.82
C LEU A 145 -4.77 -14.68 -3.47
N LYS A 146 -4.58 -14.35 -4.75
CA LYS A 146 -5.50 -13.47 -5.48
C LYS A 146 -6.90 -14.08 -5.58
N ALA A 147 -7.01 -15.38 -5.85
CA ALA A 147 -8.30 -16.07 -5.91
C ALA A 147 -9.00 -16.09 -4.53
N ASP A 148 -8.26 -16.37 -3.47
CA ASP A 148 -8.79 -16.38 -2.11
C ASP A 148 -9.25 -15.00 -1.67
N LEU A 149 -8.51 -13.94 -2.02
CA LEU A 149 -8.91 -12.55 -1.75
C LEU A 149 -10.17 -12.15 -2.53
N VAL A 150 -10.27 -12.57 -3.80
CA VAL A 150 -11.47 -12.34 -4.63
C VAL A 150 -12.69 -13.00 -3.98
N GLN A 151 -12.56 -14.26 -3.56
CA GLN A 151 -13.64 -15.00 -2.90
C GLN A 151 -14.00 -14.39 -1.54
N HIS A 152 -12.99 -14.03 -0.75
CA HIS A 152 -13.18 -13.44 0.58
C HIS A 152 -13.92 -12.11 0.51
N LEU A 153 -13.52 -11.19 -0.39
CA LEU A 153 -14.22 -9.93 -0.57
C LEU A 153 -15.65 -10.12 -1.09
N TRP A 154 -15.89 -11.14 -1.92
CA TRP A 154 -17.23 -11.46 -2.38
C TRP A 154 -18.14 -11.95 -1.26
N ASN A 155 -17.64 -12.87 -0.43
CA ASN A 155 -18.39 -13.37 0.72
C ASN A 155 -18.65 -12.27 1.76
N ALA A 156 -17.73 -11.32 1.89
CA ALA A 156 -17.87 -10.17 2.79
C ALA A 156 -18.84 -9.08 2.29
N LYS A 157 -19.28 -9.14 1.03
CA LYS A 157 -20.14 -8.12 0.42
C LYS A 157 -21.56 -8.06 1.01
N GLY A 158 -22.03 -9.17 1.59
CA GLY A 158 -23.44 -9.36 1.98
C GLY A 158 -24.30 -9.80 0.81
#